data_AF-A0A3B4TJW4-F1
#
_entry.id   AF-A0A3B4TJW4-F1
#
_cell.length_a   1.000
_cell.length_b   1.000
_cell.length_c   1.000
_cell.angle_alpha   90.00
_cell.angle_beta   90.00
_cell.angle_gamma   90.00
#
_symmetry.space_group_name_H-M   'P 1'
#
loop_
_entity.id
_entity.type
_entity.pdbx_description
1 polymer ?
#
loop_
_entity_poly.entity_id
_entity_poly.type
_entity_poly.pdbx_seq_one_letter_code
_entity_poly.pdbx_strand_id
1 'polypeptide(L)'
;MPLFCISLFALLLLPLSLSCDSIRPPEEVRNDYREIVQIELDNTNGSIMALLHNSSCPELKRKLRRCTSDTANVVSTLHFLTCKMKNLRFSHTDGLAMSVINSIRCPCLGKPMKEPNTKLKTATRQRRNEQRKSKETRNLCKAKAILSIMTECYEMLNTLLMDT
;
A
#
# COMPACT_ATOMS: atom_id res chain seq x y z
N MET A 1 37.31 15.39 27.32
CA MET A 1 36.05 14.75 26.92
C MET A 1 34.92 15.75 27.10
N PRO A 2 34.15 16.07 26.05
CA PRO A 2 32.78 16.53 26.23
C PRO A 2 31.82 15.56 25.53
N LEU A 3 30.99 14.96 26.38
CA LEU A 3 29.88 14.08 26.07
C LEU A 3 28.65 14.91 25.66
N PHE A 4 28.01 14.49 24.57
CA PHE A 4 26.60 14.74 24.21
C PHE A 4 26.09 16.18 24.15
N CYS A 5 26.53 16.94 23.13
CA CYS A 5 25.75 18.04 22.55
C CYS A 5 25.08 17.58 21.25
N ILE A 6 24.39 16.42 21.25
CA ILE A 6 23.54 16.06 20.12
C ILE A 6 22.30 16.94 20.23
N SER A 7 22.43 18.08 19.56
CA SER A 7 21.48 19.17 19.44
C SER A 7 20.05 18.68 19.31
N LEU A 8 19.15 19.26 20.12
CA LEU A 8 17.69 19.12 20.00
C LEU A 8 17.19 19.34 18.56
N PHE A 9 17.94 20.07 17.72
CA PHE A 9 17.62 20.27 16.31
C PHE A 9 17.65 18.98 15.48
N ALA A 10 18.39 17.94 15.87
CA ALA A 10 18.34 16.65 15.19
C ALA A 10 16.97 15.96 15.37
N LEU A 11 16.26 16.24 16.46
CA LEU A 11 14.89 15.75 16.68
C LEU A 11 13.86 16.56 15.87
N LEU A 12 14.10 17.86 15.62
CA LEU A 12 13.25 18.69 14.75
C LEU A 12 13.47 18.42 13.26
N LEU A 13 14.66 17.94 12.90
CA LEU A 13 15.01 17.48 11.55
C LEU A 13 14.69 15.99 11.34
N LEU A 14 14.15 15.29 12.35
CA LEU A 14 13.53 13.99 12.09
C LEU A 14 12.44 14.21 11.05
N PRO A 15 12.52 13.52 9.90
CA PRO A 15 11.57 13.72 8.84
C PRO A 15 10.14 13.66 9.39
N LEU A 16 9.31 14.66 9.10
CA LEU A 16 7.85 14.61 9.28
C LEU A 16 7.22 13.36 8.61
N SER A 17 7.99 12.64 7.78
CA SER A 17 7.64 11.34 7.23
C SER A 17 7.75 10.15 8.22
N LEU A 18 8.27 10.35 9.44
CA LEU A 18 8.34 9.32 10.48
C LEU A 18 7.12 9.30 11.41
N SER A 19 6.37 10.40 11.52
CA SER A 19 5.22 10.49 12.41
C SER A 19 3.93 10.71 11.61
N CYS A 20 3.04 9.72 11.59
CA CYS A 20 1.67 9.88 11.07
C CYS A 20 0.76 10.56 12.11
N ASP A 21 1.24 11.59 12.80
CA ASP A 21 0.46 12.24 13.88
C ASP A 21 -0.72 13.06 13.34
N SER A 22 -0.74 13.33 12.03
CA SER A 22 -1.77 14.11 11.34
C SER A 22 -2.62 13.25 10.39
N ILE A 23 -2.94 12.00 10.75
CA ILE A 23 -3.92 11.22 9.97
C ILE A 23 -5.20 12.03 9.86
N ARG A 24 -5.65 12.28 8.63
CA ARG A 24 -6.87 13.04 8.34
C ARG A 24 -8.08 12.40 9.04
N PRO A 25 -9.07 13.19 9.50
CA PRO A 25 -10.28 12.64 10.09
C PRO A 25 -10.97 11.63 9.14
N PRO A 26 -11.56 10.55 9.69
CA PRO A 26 -12.22 9.51 8.88
C PRO A 26 -13.25 10.07 7.89
N GLU A 27 -13.93 11.17 8.23
CA GLU A 27 -14.93 11.85 7.40
C GLU A 27 -14.31 12.48 6.16
N GLU A 28 -13.14 13.11 6.30
CA GLU A 28 -12.41 13.69 5.18
C GLU A 28 -11.87 12.60 4.25
N VAL A 29 -11.35 11.51 4.81
CA VAL A 29 -10.92 10.33 4.04
C VAL A 29 -12.08 9.68 3.29
N ARG A 30 -13.27 9.62 3.89
CA ARG A 30 -14.50 9.14 3.23
C ARG A 30 -14.90 10.03 2.07
N ASN A 31 -14.81 11.35 2.22
CA ASN A 31 -15.17 12.29 1.16
C ASN A 31 -14.22 12.17 -0.03
N ASP A 32 -12.91 12.16 0.22
CA ASP A 32 -11.89 11.91 -0.82
C ASP A 32 -12.11 10.55 -1.51
N TYR A 33 -12.61 9.54 -0.77
CA TYR A 33 -12.95 8.25 -1.34
C TYR A 33 -14.06 8.35 -2.39
N ARG A 34 -15.15 9.05 -2.07
CA ARG A 34 -16.29 9.22 -2.98
C ARG A 34 -15.92 10.05 -4.22
N GLU A 35 -15.03 11.02 -4.07
CA GLU A 35 -14.66 11.92 -5.17
C GLU A 35 -13.60 11.33 -6.12
N ILE A 36 -12.57 10.68 -5.57
CA ILE A 36 -11.36 10.33 -6.33
C ILE A 36 -11.01 8.84 -6.17
N VAL A 37 -10.88 8.35 -4.94
CA VAL A 37 -10.28 7.03 -4.71
C VAL A 37 -11.14 5.89 -5.25
N GLN A 38 -12.47 6.00 -5.18
CA GLN A 38 -13.37 4.95 -5.64
C GLN A 38 -13.16 4.64 -7.13
N ILE A 39 -13.07 5.68 -7.97
CA ILE A 39 -12.84 5.54 -9.41
C ILE A 39 -11.50 4.86 -9.68
N GLU A 40 -10.44 5.27 -8.99
CA GLU A 40 -9.12 4.64 -9.15
C GLU A 40 -9.09 3.20 -8.63
N LEU A 41 -9.83 2.91 -7.55
CA LEU A 41 -9.93 1.58 -6.97
C LEU A 41 -10.59 0.62 -7.98
N ASP A 42 -11.71 1.03 -8.58
CA ASP A 42 -12.45 0.26 -9.57
C ASP A 42 -11.63 0.04 -10.85
N ASN A 43 -10.98 1.10 -11.35
CA ASN A 43 -10.09 1.02 -12.51
C ASN A 43 -8.91 0.07 -12.27
N THR A 44 -8.28 0.17 -11.10
CA THR A 44 -7.17 -0.70 -10.71
C THR A 44 -7.63 -2.15 -10.58
N ASN A 45 -8.82 -2.38 -10.02
CA ASN A 45 -9.40 -3.71 -9.89
C ASN A 45 -9.69 -4.33 -11.26
N GLY A 46 -10.30 -3.58 -12.18
CA GLY A 46 -10.53 -3.99 -13.56
C GLY A 46 -9.23 -4.33 -14.29
N SER A 47 -8.20 -3.49 -14.16
CA SER A 47 -6.89 -3.74 -14.76
C SER A 47 -6.24 -5.03 -14.23
N ILE A 48 -6.29 -5.26 -12.91
CA ILE A 48 -5.75 -6.47 -12.30
C ILE A 48 -6.53 -7.72 -12.71
N MET A 49 -7.87 -7.65 -12.77
CA MET A 49 -8.69 -8.78 -13.23
C MET A 49 -8.38 -9.14 -14.68
N ALA A 50 -8.24 -8.14 -15.56
CA ALA A 50 -7.88 -8.36 -16.96
C ALA A 50 -6.50 -9.06 -17.09
N LEU A 51 -5.52 -8.64 -16.29
CA LEU A 51 -4.18 -9.27 -16.26
C LEU A 51 -4.19 -10.68 -15.66
N LEU A 52 -5.14 -10.98 -14.77
CA LEU A 52 -5.30 -12.28 -14.14
C LEU A 52 -6.22 -13.24 -14.90
N HIS A 53 -6.85 -12.83 -16.00
CA HIS A 53 -7.90 -13.59 -16.70
C HIS A 53 -7.61 -15.09 -16.89
N ASN A 54 -6.35 -15.47 -17.15
CA ASN A 54 -5.92 -16.86 -17.38
C ASN A 54 -5.02 -17.42 -16.26
N SER A 55 -4.94 -16.75 -15.12
CA SER A 55 -4.03 -17.11 -14.02
C SER A 55 -4.81 -17.29 -12.73
N SER A 56 -4.66 -18.45 -12.09
CA SER A 56 -5.18 -18.68 -10.75
C SER A 56 -4.26 -18.04 -9.70
N CYS A 57 -4.86 -17.55 -8.62
CA CYS A 57 -4.12 -17.03 -7.50
C CYS A 57 -3.84 -18.12 -6.47
N PRO A 58 -2.57 -18.45 -6.20
CA PRO A 58 -2.25 -19.36 -5.12
C PRO A 58 -2.57 -18.71 -3.78
N GLU A 59 -2.85 -19.55 -2.78
CA GLU A 59 -3.15 -19.07 -1.44
C GLU A 59 -2.00 -18.23 -0.87
N LEU A 60 -2.33 -17.06 -0.33
CA LEU A 60 -1.34 -16.14 0.20
C LEU A 60 -0.84 -16.65 1.56
N LYS A 61 0.43 -17.07 1.62
CA LYS A 61 1.11 -17.55 2.85
C LYS A 61 0.98 -16.64 4.09
N ARG A 62 0.70 -15.34 3.92
CA ARG A 62 0.52 -14.40 5.03
C ARG A 62 -0.82 -13.71 4.86
N LYS A 63 -1.68 -13.84 5.88
CA LYS A 63 -2.96 -13.12 5.95
C LYS A 63 -2.69 -11.61 5.93
N LEU A 64 -3.51 -10.89 5.18
CA LEU A 64 -3.55 -9.44 5.19
C LEU A 64 -4.36 -8.96 6.40
N ARG A 65 -3.99 -7.82 6.97
CA ARG A 65 -4.77 -7.17 8.03
C ARG A 65 -6.10 -6.72 7.42
N ARG A 66 -7.21 -7.09 8.04
CA ARG A 66 -8.55 -6.66 7.66
C ARG A 66 -8.97 -5.46 8.50
N CYS A 67 -9.92 -4.69 7.99
CA CYS A 67 -10.55 -3.61 8.76
C CYS A 67 -11.49 -4.16 9.83
N THR A 68 -11.68 -3.37 10.88
CA THR A 68 -12.61 -3.61 12.00
C THR A 68 -13.60 -2.47 12.08
N SER A 69 -14.69 -2.63 12.84
CA SER A 69 -15.76 -1.62 13.01
C SER A 69 -15.36 -0.38 13.82
N ASP A 70 -14.07 -0.09 13.95
CA ASP A 70 -13.53 1.08 14.61
C ASP A 70 -12.90 1.99 13.54
N THR A 71 -13.43 3.19 13.38
CA THR A 71 -13.11 4.12 12.28
C THR A 71 -11.64 4.52 12.25
N ALA A 72 -11.00 4.72 13.41
CA ALA A 72 -9.56 5.01 13.48
C ALA A 72 -8.73 3.82 13.00
N ASN A 73 -9.17 2.60 13.33
CA ASN A 73 -8.57 1.36 12.86
C ASN A 73 -8.76 1.14 11.36
N VAL A 74 -9.85 1.66 10.75
CA VAL A 74 -10.07 1.61 9.30
C VAL A 74 -9.02 2.43 8.56
N VAL A 75 -8.84 3.71 8.91
CA VAL A 75 -7.87 4.60 8.23
C VAL A 75 -6.44 4.08 8.40
N SER A 76 -6.09 3.62 9.60
CA SER A 76 -4.79 2.98 9.85
C SER A 76 -4.57 1.73 8.98
N THR A 77 -5.61 0.92 8.80
CA THR A 77 -5.53 -0.29 7.97
C THR A 77 -5.43 0.05 6.48
N LEU A 78 -6.17 1.06 6.00
CA LEU A 78 -6.06 1.58 4.63
C LEU A 78 -4.65 2.09 4.33
N HIS A 79 -4.03 2.82 5.26
CA HIS A 79 -2.64 3.27 5.15
C HIS A 79 -1.68 2.08 5.06
N PHE A 80 -1.79 1.12 5.98
CA PHE A 80 -0.96 -0.08 6.00
C PHE A 80 -1.05 -0.88 4.68
N LEU A 81 -2.28 -1.09 4.18
CA LEU A 81 -2.54 -1.80 2.93
C LEU A 81 -1.94 -1.07 1.74
N THR A 82 -2.15 0.24 1.66
CA THR A 82 -1.60 1.11 0.61
C THR A 82 -0.08 1.08 0.61
N CYS A 83 0.56 1.17 1.78
CA CYS A 83 2.01 1.07 1.89
C CYS A 83 2.54 -0.31 1.50
N LYS A 84 1.78 -1.37 1.80
CA LYS A 84 2.13 -2.72 1.35
C LYS A 84 2.01 -2.86 -0.17
N MET A 85 1.00 -2.24 -0.78
CA MET A 85 0.76 -2.20 -2.22
C MET A 85 1.86 -1.45 -2.96
N LYS A 86 2.19 -0.22 -2.53
CA LYS A 86 3.31 0.58 -3.07
C LYS A 86 4.63 -0.19 -3.05
N ASN A 87 4.84 -1.01 -2.01
CA ASN A 87 6.03 -1.87 -1.87
C ASN A 87 6.03 -3.11 -2.79
N LEU A 88 4.94 -3.42 -3.50
CA LEU A 88 4.92 -4.49 -4.51
C LEU A 88 5.66 -4.10 -5.79
N ARG A 89 5.93 -2.79 -6.00
CA ARG A 89 6.53 -2.22 -7.22
C ARG A 89 5.77 -2.68 -8.47
N PHE A 90 4.46 -2.55 -8.42
CA PHE A 90 3.55 -2.97 -9.47
C PHE A 90 2.85 -1.73 -10.02
N SER A 91 3.23 -1.34 -11.25
CA SER A 91 2.90 -0.03 -11.83
C SER A 91 1.39 0.23 -11.93
N HIS A 92 0.59 -0.82 -12.14
CA HIS A 92 -0.87 -0.69 -12.22
C HIS A 92 -1.51 -0.22 -10.91
N THR A 93 -0.79 -0.24 -9.79
CA THR A 93 -1.30 0.21 -8.47
C THR A 93 -0.77 1.58 -8.04
N ASP A 94 0.10 2.22 -8.83
CA ASP A 94 0.80 3.43 -8.41
C ASP A 94 -0.14 4.64 -8.29
N GLY A 95 -1.09 4.81 -9.23
CA GLY A 95 -2.11 5.86 -9.18
C GLY A 95 -2.97 5.76 -7.92
N LEU A 96 -3.62 4.60 -7.73
CA LEU A 96 -4.41 4.32 -6.53
C LEU A 96 -3.62 4.52 -5.24
N ALA A 97 -2.38 4.02 -5.18
CA ALA A 97 -1.55 4.17 -3.98
C ALA A 97 -1.26 5.65 -3.69
N MET A 98 -1.04 6.47 -4.72
CA MET A 98 -0.81 7.89 -4.57
C MET A 98 -2.06 8.62 -4.07
N SER A 99 -3.23 8.34 -4.65
CA SER A 99 -4.49 8.98 -4.23
C SER A 99 -4.88 8.63 -2.80
N VAL A 100 -4.71 7.38 -2.37
CA VAL A 100 -4.98 7.00 -0.97
C VAL A 100 -3.98 7.63 0.00
N ILE A 101 -2.69 7.70 -0.36
CA ILE A 101 -1.70 8.40 0.46
C ILE A 101 -2.04 9.89 0.58
N ASN A 102 -2.46 10.52 -0.52
CA ASN A 102 -2.83 11.93 -0.55
C ASN A 102 -4.09 12.20 0.29
N SER A 103 -5.05 11.28 0.26
CA SER A 103 -6.25 11.37 1.09
C SER A 103 -5.94 11.25 2.58
N ILE A 104 -5.15 10.24 2.98
CA ILE A 104 -4.79 10.00 4.38
C ILE A 104 -3.79 11.05 4.90
N ARG A 105 -2.99 11.64 4.00
CA ARG A 105 -1.87 12.55 4.27
C ARG A 105 -0.77 11.95 5.14
N CYS A 106 -0.60 10.63 5.11
CA CYS A 106 0.59 10.00 5.68
C CYS A 106 1.41 9.24 4.63
N PRO A 107 2.69 9.59 4.40
CA PRO A 107 3.56 8.86 3.49
C PRO A 107 3.87 7.45 4.03
N CYS A 108 4.33 6.58 3.12
CA CYS A 108 4.85 5.28 3.51
C CYS A 108 6.34 5.39 3.81
N LEU A 109 6.77 4.81 4.93
CA LEU A 109 8.20 4.63 5.20
C LEU A 109 8.82 3.76 4.09
N GLY A 110 9.73 4.36 3.33
CA GLY A 110 10.45 3.67 2.27
C GLY A 110 11.22 2.50 2.85
N LYS A 111 11.18 1.34 2.19
CA LYS A 111 12.19 0.31 2.47
C LYS A 111 13.55 0.85 2.03
N PRO A 112 14.61 0.70 2.83
CA PRO A 112 15.95 1.02 2.36
C PRO A 112 16.18 0.26 1.06
N MET A 113 16.54 1.01 0.02
CA MET A 113 16.87 0.46 -1.28
C MET A 113 18.06 -0.47 -1.03
N LYS A 114 17.83 -1.78 -0.95
CA LYS A 114 18.94 -2.74 -0.82
C LYS A 114 19.88 -2.47 -2.00
N GLU A 115 21.11 -2.09 -1.70
CA GLU A 115 22.15 -1.88 -2.70
C GLU A 115 22.12 -3.05 -3.69
N PRO A 116 22.21 -2.76 -5.00
CA PRO A 116 22.24 -3.81 -5.99
C PRO A 116 23.51 -4.63 -5.73
N ASN A 117 23.35 -5.81 -5.14
CA ASN A 117 24.43 -6.78 -5.02
C ASN A 117 24.97 -7.07 -6.43
N THR A 118 26.11 -6.48 -6.76
CA THR A 118 26.89 -6.65 -7.99
C THR A 118 27.57 -8.02 -8.00
N LYS A 119 26.79 -9.10 -7.86
CA LYS A 119 27.28 -10.44 -8.19
C LYS A 119 26.70 -10.82 -9.55
N LEU A 120 27.50 -10.52 -10.59
CA LEU A 120 27.30 -10.95 -11.96
C LEU A 120 27.29 -12.49 -11.99
N LYS A 121 26.09 -13.08 -11.94
CA LYS A 121 25.90 -14.52 -12.16
C LYS A 121 25.39 -14.74 -13.57
N THR A 122 26.28 -15.19 -14.44
CA THR A 122 25.98 -15.77 -15.74
C THR A 122 25.29 -17.12 -15.53
N ALA A 123 23.98 -17.18 -15.72
CA ALA A 123 23.24 -18.44 -15.83
C ALA A 123 21.91 -18.25 -16.60
N THR A 124 21.85 -18.91 -17.76
CA THR A 124 20.69 -19.45 -18.48
C THR A 124 19.42 -18.58 -18.57
N ARG A 125 19.28 -17.89 -19.72
CA ARG A 125 18.26 -16.86 -20.04
C ARG A 125 16.80 -17.34 -19.94
N GLN A 126 16.53 -18.64 -20.08
CA GLN A 126 15.17 -19.20 -20.18
C GLN A 126 14.49 -19.40 -18.81
N ARG A 127 15.21 -19.95 -17.81
CA ARG A 127 14.71 -20.10 -16.41
C ARG A 127 14.33 -18.77 -15.76
N ARG A 128 14.98 -17.68 -16.16
CA ARG A 128 14.75 -16.33 -15.61
C ARG A 128 13.39 -15.75 -16.03
N ASN A 129 12.89 -16.09 -17.21
CA ASN A 129 11.63 -15.55 -17.73
C ASN A 129 10.41 -16.18 -17.05
N GLU A 130 10.42 -17.50 -16.84
CA GLU A 130 9.35 -18.18 -16.09
C GLU A 130 9.29 -17.70 -14.63
N GLN A 131 10.46 -17.54 -14.00
CA GLN A 131 10.54 -17.02 -12.63
C GLN A 131 10.04 -15.57 -12.52
N ARG A 132 10.27 -14.75 -13.56
CA ARG A 132 9.72 -13.38 -13.65
C ARG A 132 8.20 -13.40 -13.79
N LYS A 133 7.66 -14.22 -14.69
CA LYS A 133 6.21 -14.35 -14.92
C LYS A 133 5.49 -14.84 -13.65
N SER A 134 6.04 -15.85 -12.97
CA SER A 134 5.52 -16.34 -11.68
C SER A 134 5.51 -15.26 -10.60
N LYS A 135 6.56 -14.44 -10.52
CA LYS A 135 6.65 -13.32 -9.57
C LYS A 135 5.61 -12.24 -9.86
N GLU A 136 5.39 -11.94 -11.13
CA GLU A 136 4.39 -10.96 -11.58
C GLU A 136 2.97 -11.41 -11.25
N THR A 137 2.59 -12.64 -11.61
CA THR A 137 1.30 -13.24 -11.21
C THR A 137 1.12 -13.22 -9.70
N ARG A 138 2.17 -13.53 -8.92
CA ARG A 138 2.10 -13.46 -7.46
C ARG A 138 1.88 -12.04 -6.94
N ASN A 139 2.45 -11.03 -7.60
CA ASN A 139 2.23 -9.63 -7.24
C ASN A 139 0.81 -9.18 -7.59
N LEU A 140 0.30 -9.56 -8.76
CA LEU A 140 -1.10 -9.37 -9.17
C LEU A 140 -2.08 -9.94 -8.14
N CYS A 141 -1.85 -11.17 -7.70
CA CYS A 141 -2.70 -11.82 -6.69
C CYS A 141 -2.65 -11.13 -5.32
N LYS A 142 -1.49 -10.62 -4.92
CA LYS A 142 -1.38 -9.81 -3.69
C LYS A 142 -2.11 -8.49 -3.84
N ALA A 143 -1.99 -7.83 -4.99
CA ALA A 143 -2.68 -6.59 -5.26
C ALA A 143 -4.20 -6.81 -5.26
N LYS A 144 -4.71 -7.84 -5.95
CA LYS A 144 -6.13 -8.28 -5.88
C LYS A 144 -6.62 -8.44 -4.44
N ALA A 145 -5.87 -9.14 -3.60
CA ALA A 145 -6.25 -9.36 -2.21
C ALA A 145 -6.22 -8.06 -1.37
N ILE A 146 -5.28 -7.15 -1.65
CA ILE A 146 -5.24 -5.83 -1.01
C ILE A 146 -6.46 -5.00 -1.43
N LEU A 147 -6.76 -4.94 -2.74
CA LEU A 147 -7.92 -4.21 -3.25
C LEU A 147 -9.22 -4.68 -2.63
N SER A 148 -9.43 -6.01 -2.57
CA SER A 148 -10.62 -6.60 -1.93
C SER A 148 -10.81 -6.10 -0.50
N ILE A 149 -9.74 -6.05 0.29
CA ILE A 149 -9.82 -5.57 1.67
C ILE A 149 -10.00 -4.05 1.72
N MET A 150 -9.36 -3.29 0.83
CA MET A 150 -9.56 -1.84 0.75
C MET A 150 -11.00 -1.49 0.42
N THR A 151 -11.64 -2.22 -0.50
CA THR A 151 -13.07 -2.08 -0.79
C THR A 151 -13.91 -2.32 0.47
N GLU A 152 -13.71 -3.46 1.15
CA GLU A 152 -14.40 -3.77 2.43
C GLU A 152 -14.19 -2.66 3.48
N CYS A 153 -12.97 -2.11 3.58
CA CYS A 153 -12.64 -1.02 4.49
C CYS A 153 -13.41 0.27 4.18
N TYR A 154 -13.50 0.67 2.90
CA TYR A 154 -14.22 1.87 2.51
C TYR A 154 -15.74 1.70 2.61
N GLU A 155 -16.27 0.50 2.35
CA GLU A 155 -17.66 0.17 2.62
C GLU A 155 -18.00 0.31 4.11
N MET A 156 -17.18 -0.28 4.98
CA MET A 156 -17.32 -0.10 6.43
C MET A 156 -17.22 1.36 6.85
N LEU A 157 -16.25 2.11 6.31
CA LEU A 157 -16.09 3.54 6.60
C LEU A 157 -17.34 4.34 6.21
N ASN A 158 -17.95 4.02 5.07
CA ASN A 158 -19.19 4.64 4.63
C ASN A 158 -20.35 4.32 5.58
N THR A 159 -20.52 3.05 5.99
CA THR A 159 -21.61 2.66 6.90
C THR A 159 -21.47 3.33 8.27
N LEU A 160 -20.27 3.25 8.88
CA LEU A 160 -20.03 3.79 10.23
C LEU A 160 -20.27 5.30 10.34
N LEU A 161 -20.08 6.04 9.25
CA LEU A 161 -20.23 7.49 9.22
C LEU A 161 -21.58 7.95 8.61
N MET A 162 -22.46 7.02 8.22
CA MET A 162 -23.86 7.33 7.87
C MET A 162 -24.77 7.25 9.10
N ASP A 163 -24.38 6.48 10.12
CA ASP A 163 -25.12 6.27 11.37
C ASP A 163 -24.83 7.32 12.47
N THR A 164 -24.01 8.32 12.17
CA THR A 164 -23.64 9.47 13.03
C THR A 164 -24.11 10.77 12.40
#